data_AF-A0A370FUC9-F1
#
_entry.id   AF-A0A370FUC9-F1
#
_cell.length_a   1.000
_cell.length_b   1.000
_cell.length_c   1.000
_cell.angle_alpha   90.00
_cell.angle_beta   90.00
_cell.angle_gamma   90.00
#
_symmetry.space_group_name_H-M   'P 1'
#
loop_
_entity.id
_entity.type
_entity.pdbx_description
1 polymer ?
#
loop_
_entity_poly.entity_id
_entity_poly.type
_entity_poly.pdbx_seq_one_letter_code
_entity_poly.pdbx_strand_id
1 'polypeptide(L)'
;MNTLTKAGSGRTRGVGLFTLVAATSVALVAAGCSSNSSAEADGAATLEPGQLLSSQQLRGAPVLPSAARSELITYVSQNAQGDPVVVSGTVSIPKTAAPDGGWPVLSWAHGTTGVSDICAPSADSDDGLAHDYLGVVDETLDRYVADGYVVVQTDYVGMGTPGGHPYMDGGTEANAVVDIVRASRDLDDSISNQWYAMGHSQGGHATLFTAAQGAERAPELDLRGAVAIAPGNGTSQTPAYLASGNPAVAPALAFLPLILLGAEAADPSIDADSYVTPTSKALLTAARNGCVAQIRDVIPSVPVDQAFAPGADMDKLIGYLKKQEPAQLKLSVPTMILQGTADTLVAEPGSKALAKALCDSGSTVGYKTYEGADHRAAVADSFGDAEQFFQQLQAGGTPAGTC
;
A
#
# COMPACT_ATOMS: atom_id res chain seq x y z
N MET A 1 68.29 6.80 9.51
CA MET A 1 69.49 7.51 9.99
C MET A 1 69.26 9.00 9.83
N ASN A 2 69.27 9.72 10.96
CA ASN A 2 69.58 11.14 11.18
C ASN A 2 68.87 12.25 10.39
N THR A 3 68.43 13.39 10.94
CA THR A 3 68.01 13.89 12.26
C THR A 3 67.82 15.41 12.10
N LEU A 4 66.78 15.98 12.73
CA LEU A 4 66.74 17.29 13.44
C LEU A 4 66.82 18.60 12.59
N THR A 5 66.14 19.74 12.85
CA THR A 5 65.50 20.30 14.07
C THR A 5 64.67 21.58 13.76
N LYS A 6 63.57 21.81 14.52
CA LYS A 6 63.04 23.06 15.22
C LYS A 6 63.11 24.45 14.53
N ALA A 7 62.22 25.45 14.70
CA ALA A 7 61.21 25.90 15.69
C ALA A 7 60.23 26.86 14.93
N GLY A 8 59.13 27.46 15.41
CA GLY A 8 58.61 27.81 16.73
C GLY A 8 57.33 28.67 16.57
N SER A 9 56.67 28.93 17.69
CA SER A 9 55.33 29.52 17.92
C SER A 9 55.07 30.96 17.43
N GLY A 10 53.80 31.28 17.16
CA GLY A 10 53.29 32.66 17.13
C GLY A 10 51.78 32.73 17.39
N ARG A 11 51.38 33.34 18.51
CA ARG A 11 50.01 33.52 19.01
C ARG A 11 49.73 35.02 19.11
N THR A 12 48.72 35.55 18.41
CA THR A 12 48.17 36.92 18.55
C THR A 12 46.70 36.87 18.14
N ARG A 13 45.68 37.00 19.00
CA ARG A 13 45.15 38.14 19.79
C ARG A 13 44.76 39.40 18.99
N GLY A 14 43.45 39.60 18.84
CA GLY A 14 42.70 40.85 18.67
C GLY A 14 41.21 40.46 18.70
N VAL A 15 40.36 40.74 19.71
CA VAL A 15 39.92 41.97 20.43
C VAL A 15 39.02 42.89 19.60
N GLY A 16 37.77 43.02 20.07
CA GLY A 16 36.77 44.05 19.74
C GLY A 16 35.53 43.46 19.05
N LEU A 17 34.28 43.67 19.48
CA LEU A 17 33.73 44.52 20.54
C LEU A 17 32.30 44.02 20.87
N PHE A 18 31.94 44.13 22.14
CA PHE A 18 30.63 43.81 22.73
C PHE A 18 29.52 44.75 22.23
N THR A 19 28.32 44.20 22.05
CA THR A 19 27.06 44.95 22.23
C THR A 19 26.14 44.18 23.17
N LEU A 20 25.69 44.87 24.20
CA LEU A 20 25.05 44.39 25.42
C LEU A 20 23.61 44.88 25.44
N VAL A 21 22.60 44.00 25.52
CA VAL A 21 21.23 44.33 25.95
C VAL A 21 20.62 43.05 26.57
N ALA A 22 20.78 42.87 27.88
CA ALA A 22 19.81 43.16 28.94
C ALA A 22 18.68 42.11 29.04
N ALA A 23 18.80 41.24 30.05
CA ALA A 23 17.74 40.38 30.52
C ALA A 23 16.74 41.17 31.38
N THR A 24 15.46 40.99 31.12
CA THR A 24 14.38 41.44 32.01
C THR A 24 13.41 40.30 32.22
N SER A 25 13.49 39.70 33.40
CA SER A 25 12.49 38.81 33.96
C SER A 25 11.26 39.64 34.35
N VAL A 26 10.10 39.36 33.75
CA VAL A 26 8.82 39.90 34.21
C VAL A 26 7.92 38.74 34.59
N ALA A 27 7.71 38.60 35.90
CA ALA A 27 6.62 37.80 36.45
C ALA A 27 5.29 38.50 36.13
N LEU A 28 4.33 37.77 35.57
CA LEU A 28 2.96 38.26 35.39
C LEU A 28 1.96 37.42 36.19
N VAL A 29 1.60 38.07 37.29
CA VAL A 29 0.45 37.96 38.19
C VAL A 29 -0.79 37.28 37.59
N ALA A 30 -1.29 36.27 38.29
CA ALA A 30 -2.67 35.81 38.16
C ALA A 30 -3.62 36.91 38.65
N ALA A 31 -4.39 37.48 37.73
CA ALA A 31 -5.53 38.32 38.04
C ALA A 31 -6.73 37.81 37.23
N GLY A 32 -7.64 37.13 37.93
CA GLY A 32 -8.97 36.87 37.40
C GLY A 32 -9.77 38.18 37.39
N CYS A 33 -10.33 38.50 36.22
CA CYS A 33 -11.53 39.32 36.08
C CYS A 33 -12.35 38.74 34.92
N SER A 34 -13.52 38.23 35.26
CA SER A 34 -14.56 37.78 34.35
C SER A 34 -15.13 38.96 33.55
N SER A 35 -15.23 38.81 32.23
CA SER A 35 -16.40 39.21 31.44
C SER A 35 -16.18 38.92 29.95
N ASN A 36 -17.08 38.10 29.40
CA ASN A 36 -17.53 38.05 28.01
C ASN A 36 -16.47 38.14 26.90
N SER A 37 -16.02 36.97 26.46
CA SER A 37 -16.37 36.39 25.17
C SER A 37 -15.56 35.12 25.04
N SER A 38 -16.12 34.01 25.50
CA SER A 38 -15.74 32.70 24.98
C SER A 38 -16.12 32.72 23.51
N ALA A 39 -15.18 33.16 22.67
CA ALA A 39 -15.14 32.72 21.30
C ALA A 39 -15.13 31.20 21.40
N GLU A 40 -16.28 30.60 21.10
CA GLU A 40 -16.36 29.23 20.65
C GLU A 40 -15.22 29.05 19.65
N ALA A 41 -14.34 28.10 19.93
CA ALA A 41 -13.46 27.57 18.91
C ALA A 41 -14.40 26.85 17.92
N ASP A 42 -14.97 27.63 17.01
CA ASP A 42 -15.76 27.15 15.89
C ASP A 42 -14.91 26.16 15.10
N GLY A 43 -15.35 24.90 15.12
CA GLY A 43 -15.13 23.88 14.10
C GLY A 43 -13.73 23.74 13.54
N ALA A 44 -12.83 23.03 14.23
CA ALA A 44 -11.83 22.26 13.49
C ALA A 44 -12.61 21.30 12.57
N ALA A 45 -12.53 21.50 11.26
CA ALA A 45 -13.19 20.65 10.29
C ALA A 45 -12.82 19.20 10.57
N THR A 46 -13.83 18.34 10.77
CA THR A 46 -13.60 16.90 10.94
C THR A 46 -13.10 16.36 9.60
N LEU A 47 -11.94 15.70 9.61
CA LEU A 47 -11.38 15.07 8.42
C LEU A 47 -12.17 13.78 8.15
N GLU A 48 -12.87 13.73 7.03
CA GLU A 48 -13.72 12.61 6.67
C GLU A 48 -13.00 11.63 5.72
N PRO A 49 -13.17 10.31 5.86
CA PRO A 49 -12.60 9.35 4.92
C PRO A 49 -12.97 9.65 3.48
N GLY A 50 -11.97 9.67 2.61
CA GLY A 50 -12.10 9.99 1.19
C GLY A 50 -12.09 11.48 0.86
N GLN A 51 -11.98 12.38 1.85
CA GLN A 51 -11.88 13.82 1.60
C GLN A 51 -10.59 14.14 0.82
N LEU A 52 -10.73 14.79 -0.34
CA LEU A 52 -9.60 15.32 -1.10
C LEU A 52 -8.95 16.50 -0.35
N LEU A 53 -7.63 16.44 -0.16
CA LEU A 53 -6.86 17.48 0.55
C LEU A 53 -6.04 18.36 -0.38
N SER A 54 -5.39 17.74 -1.38
CA SER A 54 -4.64 18.48 -2.40
C SER A 54 -4.59 17.70 -3.71
N SER A 55 -4.40 18.42 -4.80
CA SER A 55 -4.16 17.87 -6.14
C SER A 55 -3.08 18.71 -6.83
N GLN A 56 -2.20 18.04 -7.55
CA GLN A 56 -1.25 18.66 -8.45
C GLN A 56 -0.97 17.77 -9.64
N GLN A 57 -0.65 18.38 -10.78
CA GLN A 57 -0.31 17.64 -12.00
C GLN A 57 0.82 16.62 -11.72
N LEU A 58 0.53 15.35 -12.00
CA LEU A 58 1.49 14.27 -11.94
C LEU A 58 2.49 14.39 -13.10
N ARG A 59 3.74 14.02 -12.86
CA ARG A 59 4.83 14.07 -13.84
C ARG A 59 5.75 12.86 -13.68
N GLY A 60 6.50 12.53 -14.73
CA GLY A 60 7.49 11.46 -14.70
C GLY A 60 6.89 10.09 -15.02
N ALA A 61 7.56 9.05 -14.53
CA ALA A 61 7.23 7.64 -14.80
C ALA A 61 5.76 7.26 -14.47
N PRO A 62 5.14 7.74 -13.38
CA PRO A 62 3.76 7.36 -13.02
C PRO A 62 2.65 7.88 -13.97
N VAL A 63 2.99 8.67 -14.99
CA VAL A 63 2.00 9.21 -15.94
C VAL A 63 1.64 8.16 -16.98
N LEU A 64 0.38 7.72 -16.97
CA LEU A 64 -0.15 6.79 -17.96
C LEU A 64 -0.36 7.50 -19.33
N PRO A 65 0.31 7.08 -20.42
CA PRO A 65 0.30 7.77 -21.72
C PRO A 65 -1.07 8.06 -22.33
N SER A 66 -2.07 7.23 -22.06
CA SER A 66 -3.44 7.32 -22.56
C SER A 66 -4.30 8.31 -21.76
N ALA A 67 -3.80 8.81 -20.62
CA ALA A 67 -4.48 9.83 -19.83
C ALA A 67 -4.43 11.22 -20.49
N ALA A 68 -5.54 11.95 -20.44
CA ALA A 68 -5.58 13.37 -20.80
C ALA A 68 -5.05 14.24 -19.64
N ARG A 69 -5.25 13.78 -18.42
CA ARG A 69 -4.88 14.44 -17.18
C ARG A 69 -4.50 13.38 -16.16
N SER A 70 -3.33 13.55 -15.54
CA SER A 70 -2.88 12.73 -14.42
C SER A 70 -2.56 13.65 -13.24
N GLU A 71 -3.04 13.29 -12.06
CA GLU A 71 -2.93 14.09 -10.84
C GLU A 71 -2.32 13.24 -9.72
N LEU A 72 -1.35 13.81 -9.00
CA LEU A 72 -0.94 13.37 -7.67
C LEU A 72 -1.89 14.03 -6.68
N ILE A 73 -2.59 13.22 -5.91
CA ILE A 73 -3.51 13.70 -4.88
C ILE A 73 -3.04 13.28 -3.48
N THR A 74 -3.46 14.05 -2.49
CA THR A 74 -3.51 13.59 -1.10
C THR A 74 -4.94 13.60 -0.61
N TYR A 75 -5.31 12.61 0.18
CA TYR A 75 -6.67 12.42 0.66
C TYR A 75 -6.66 11.81 2.07
N VAL A 76 -7.78 11.90 2.76
CA VAL A 76 -7.95 11.32 4.10
C VAL A 76 -8.35 9.86 3.99
N SER A 77 -7.72 8.98 4.75
CA SER A 77 -8.19 7.61 5.01
C SER A 77 -8.07 7.28 6.50
N GLN A 78 -8.07 6.00 6.87
CA GLN A 78 -7.97 5.54 8.26
C GLN A 78 -6.89 4.48 8.41
N ASN A 79 -6.09 4.57 9.48
CA ASN A 79 -5.14 3.54 9.87
C ASN A 79 -5.82 2.36 10.57
N ALA A 80 -5.04 1.36 10.99
CA ALA A 80 -5.53 0.16 11.67
C ALA A 80 -6.18 0.45 13.05
N GLN A 81 -5.91 1.60 13.66
CA GLN A 81 -6.53 2.04 14.91
C GLN A 81 -7.83 2.83 14.68
N GLY A 82 -8.18 3.14 13.43
CA GLY A 82 -9.34 3.92 13.04
C GLY A 82 -9.12 5.44 13.06
N ASP A 83 -7.89 5.89 13.30
CA ASP A 83 -7.55 7.31 13.30
C ASP A 83 -7.44 7.84 11.87
N PRO A 84 -7.91 9.07 11.59
CA PRO A 84 -7.75 9.70 10.28
C PRO A 84 -6.29 9.94 9.95
N VAL A 85 -5.87 9.55 8.75
CA VAL A 85 -4.50 9.71 8.24
C VAL A 85 -4.51 10.28 6.82
N VAL A 86 -3.44 10.97 6.46
CA VAL A 86 -3.23 11.45 5.08
C VAL A 86 -2.59 10.34 4.27
N VAL A 87 -3.12 10.09 3.07
CA VAL A 87 -2.61 9.11 2.10
C VAL A 87 -2.41 9.81 0.76
N SER A 88 -1.39 9.42 0.01
CA SER A 88 -1.18 9.87 -1.37
C SER A 88 -1.60 8.82 -2.40
N GLY A 89 -1.77 9.26 -3.63
CA GLY A 89 -2.07 8.39 -4.76
C GLY A 89 -2.20 9.16 -6.06
N THR A 90 -2.41 8.42 -7.14
CA THR A 90 -2.54 8.98 -8.49
C THR A 90 -3.97 8.82 -9.01
N VAL A 91 -4.39 9.78 -9.84
CA VAL A 91 -5.65 9.74 -10.61
C VAL A 91 -5.31 9.98 -12.07
N SER A 92 -5.59 9.02 -12.94
CA SER A 92 -5.40 9.11 -14.39
C SER A 92 -6.75 9.15 -15.11
N ILE A 93 -7.08 10.32 -15.67
CA ILE A 93 -8.34 10.60 -16.35
C ILE A 93 -8.15 10.38 -17.86
N PRO A 94 -9.01 9.57 -18.51
CA PRO A 94 -8.80 9.15 -19.90
C PRO A 94 -9.04 10.27 -20.92
N LYS A 95 -8.53 10.08 -22.15
CA LYS A 95 -8.79 10.96 -23.31
C LYS A 95 -10.15 10.77 -23.95
N THR A 96 -10.85 9.69 -23.63
CA THR A 96 -12.17 9.38 -24.18
C THR A 96 -13.20 10.41 -23.71
N ALA A 97 -14.31 10.55 -24.44
CA ALA A 97 -15.42 11.35 -23.92
C ALA A 97 -16.06 10.63 -22.72
N ALA A 98 -16.41 11.38 -21.67
CA ALA A 98 -17.15 10.82 -20.53
C ALA A 98 -18.49 10.23 -21.00
N PRO A 99 -18.80 8.96 -20.66
CA PRO A 99 -20.12 8.39 -20.88
C PRO A 99 -21.22 9.13 -20.11
N ASP A 100 -22.48 8.82 -20.44
CA ASP A 100 -23.61 9.23 -19.60
C ASP A 100 -23.44 8.64 -18.20
N GLY A 101 -23.41 9.50 -17.17
CA GLY A 101 -23.14 9.10 -15.78
C GLY A 101 -21.66 9.11 -15.37
N GLY A 102 -20.76 9.57 -16.26
CA GLY A 102 -19.33 9.77 -15.98
C GLY A 102 -18.46 8.56 -16.33
N TRP A 103 -17.14 8.73 -16.27
CA TRP A 103 -16.20 7.62 -16.46
C TRP A 103 -16.27 6.64 -15.28
N PRO A 104 -16.40 5.32 -15.52
CA PRO A 104 -16.28 4.34 -14.45
C PRO A 104 -14.86 4.35 -13.88
N VAL A 105 -14.73 4.06 -12.58
CA VAL A 105 -13.43 4.06 -11.90
C VAL A 105 -12.89 2.65 -11.77
N LEU A 106 -11.63 2.44 -12.13
CA LEU A 106 -10.84 1.28 -11.72
C LEU A 106 -9.94 1.70 -10.57
N SER A 107 -10.22 1.22 -9.36
CA SER A 107 -9.34 1.40 -8.21
C SER A 107 -8.30 0.29 -8.17
N TRP A 108 -7.09 0.64 -8.57
CA TRP A 108 -5.95 -0.28 -8.60
C TRP A 108 -5.21 -0.31 -7.27
N ALA A 109 -5.18 -1.49 -6.67
CA ALA A 109 -4.39 -1.85 -5.51
C ALA A 109 -3.07 -2.49 -5.98
N HIS A 110 -1.96 -1.80 -5.79
CA HIS A 110 -0.66 -2.28 -6.26
C HIS A 110 -0.15 -3.45 -5.40
N GLY A 111 0.67 -4.31 -6.03
CA GLY A 111 1.43 -5.34 -5.32
C GLY A 111 2.62 -4.79 -4.56
N THR A 112 3.34 -5.66 -3.86
CA THR A 112 4.41 -5.26 -2.94
C THR A 112 5.54 -4.50 -3.63
N THR A 113 5.66 -3.21 -3.35
CA THR A 113 6.80 -2.37 -3.74
C THR A 113 7.79 -2.21 -2.58
N GLY A 114 7.29 -2.04 -1.36
CA GLY A 114 8.08 -1.89 -0.13
C GLY A 114 7.24 -1.32 1.02
N VAL A 115 7.88 -0.81 2.06
CA VAL A 115 7.22 -0.09 3.19
C VAL A 115 7.80 1.30 3.42
N SER A 116 8.73 1.74 2.57
CA SER A 116 9.39 3.04 2.63
C SER A 116 8.72 4.00 1.64
N ASP A 117 8.78 5.30 1.93
CA ASP A 117 8.17 6.34 1.09
C ASP A 117 8.70 6.33 -0.36
N ILE A 118 9.97 5.96 -0.56
CA ILE A 118 10.57 5.85 -1.91
C ILE A 118 9.95 4.73 -2.76
N CYS A 119 9.18 3.83 -2.14
CA CYS A 119 8.52 2.72 -2.82
C CYS A 119 7.06 3.02 -3.16
N ALA A 120 6.55 4.20 -2.79
CA ALA A 120 5.20 4.62 -3.12
C ALA A 120 5.07 4.76 -4.65
N PRO A 121 4.07 4.14 -5.29
CA PRO A 121 3.88 4.25 -6.74
C PRO A 121 3.81 5.69 -7.26
N SER A 122 3.19 6.61 -6.53
CA SER A 122 3.09 8.01 -6.94
C SER A 122 4.42 8.76 -6.93
N ALA A 123 5.44 8.20 -6.28
CA ALA A 123 6.80 8.74 -6.20
C ALA A 123 7.79 8.06 -7.15
N ASP A 124 7.33 7.17 -8.04
CA ASP A 124 8.20 6.43 -8.94
C ASP A 124 8.94 7.33 -9.95
N SER A 125 10.08 6.84 -10.44
CA SER A 125 10.88 7.44 -11.50
C SER A 125 11.42 6.35 -12.42
N ASP A 126 11.89 6.70 -13.62
CA ASP A 126 12.41 5.71 -14.59
C ASP A 126 13.61 4.89 -14.04
N ASP A 127 14.31 5.44 -13.04
CA ASP A 127 15.42 4.83 -12.30
C ASP A 127 15.06 4.47 -10.84
N GLY A 128 13.77 4.54 -10.50
CA GLY A 128 13.23 4.30 -9.17
C GLY A 128 13.41 2.86 -8.70
N LEU A 129 13.51 2.67 -7.39
CA LEU A 129 13.78 1.35 -6.79
C LEU A 129 12.62 0.35 -6.97
N ALA A 130 11.42 0.84 -7.23
CA ALA A 130 10.21 0.04 -7.48
C ALA A 130 9.80 -0.03 -8.96
N HIS A 131 10.52 0.68 -9.84
CA HIS A 131 10.16 0.84 -11.25
C HIS A 131 10.14 -0.49 -12.02
N ASP A 132 10.95 -1.46 -11.61
CA ASP A 132 11.01 -2.80 -12.21
C ASP A 132 9.66 -3.53 -12.18
N TYR A 133 8.83 -3.25 -11.17
CA TYR A 133 7.49 -3.77 -11.02
C TYR A 133 6.46 -2.79 -11.57
N LEU A 134 6.58 -1.51 -11.20
CA LEU A 134 5.59 -0.49 -11.54
C LEU A 134 5.48 -0.26 -13.05
N GLY A 135 6.59 -0.21 -13.79
CA GLY A 135 6.56 -0.02 -15.24
C GLY A 135 5.76 -1.11 -15.97
N VAL A 136 5.88 -2.38 -15.55
CA VAL A 136 5.11 -3.51 -16.14
C VAL A 136 3.62 -3.41 -15.80
N VAL A 137 3.29 -2.93 -14.59
CA VAL A 137 1.91 -2.72 -14.17
C VAL A 137 1.28 -1.55 -14.92
N ASP A 138 2.01 -0.44 -15.06
CA ASP A 138 1.55 0.77 -15.73
C ASP A 138 1.22 0.52 -17.20
N GLU A 139 1.97 -0.35 -17.89
CA GLU A 139 1.63 -0.82 -19.25
C GLU A 139 0.27 -1.51 -19.34
N THR A 140 -0.21 -2.12 -18.25
CA THR A 140 -1.53 -2.75 -18.18
C THR A 140 -2.60 -1.74 -17.76
N LEU A 141 -2.29 -0.87 -16.79
CA LEU A 141 -3.19 0.20 -16.35
C LEU A 141 -3.48 1.21 -17.46
N ASP A 142 -2.50 1.53 -18.30
CA ASP A 142 -2.69 2.42 -19.44
C ASP A 142 -3.74 1.90 -20.43
N ARG A 143 -3.90 0.57 -20.55
CA ARG A 143 -4.93 -0.04 -21.40
C ARG A 143 -6.32 0.22 -20.84
N TYR A 144 -6.51 0.16 -19.52
CA TYR A 144 -7.77 0.54 -18.88
C TYR A 144 -8.06 2.03 -19.06
N VAL A 145 -7.05 2.91 -18.97
CA VAL A 145 -7.23 4.33 -19.30
C VAL A 145 -7.61 4.51 -20.77
N ALA A 146 -6.98 3.76 -21.69
CA ALA A 146 -7.33 3.79 -23.11
C ALA A 146 -8.78 3.32 -23.38
N ASP A 147 -9.26 2.34 -22.61
CA ASP A 147 -10.62 1.81 -22.68
C ASP A 147 -11.67 2.72 -21.99
N GLY A 148 -11.23 3.83 -21.39
CA GLY A 148 -12.11 4.87 -20.87
C GLY A 148 -12.46 4.75 -19.39
N TYR A 149 -11.67 4.00 -18.62
CA TYR A 149 -11.73 4.04 -17.16
C TYR A 149 -10.91 5.21 -16.63
N VAL A 150 -11.38 5.82 -15.54
CA VAL A 150 -10.50 6.58 -14.66
C VAL A 150 -9.76 5.58 -13.79
N VAL A 151 -8.44 5.54 -13.89
CA VAL A 151 -7.61 4.67 -13.05
C VAL A 151 -7.14 5.47 -11.85
N VAL A 152 -7.49 5.02 -10.65
CA VAL A 152 -6.96 5.57 -9.39
C VAL A 152 -6.07 4.54 -8.73
N GLN A 153 -4.94 4.98 -8.19
CA GLN A 153 -3.98 4.10 -7.52
C GLN A 153 -3.51 4.75 -6.23
N THR A 154 -3.87 4.15 -5.10
CA THR A 154 -3.37 4.61 -3.81
C THR A 154 -1.94 4.14 -3.59
N ASP A 155 -1.15 4.92 -2.86
CA ASP A 155 0.13 4.45 -2.33
C ASP A 155 -0.02 3.53 -1.10
N TYR A 156 -1.23 3.44 -0.53
CA TYR A 156 -1.54 2.95 0.81
C TYR A 156 -1.08 3.85 1.96
N VAL A 157 -1.70 3.64 3.12
CA VAL A 157 -1.33 4.32 4.38
C VAL A 157 0.15 4.07 4.67
N GLY A 158 0.86 5.13 5.07
CA GLY A 158 2.26 5.06 5.51
C GLY A 158 3.26 4.86 4.38
N MET A 159 2.85 5.09 3.13
CA MET A 159 3.72 5.15 1.96
C MET A 159 3.56 6.52 1.30
N GLY A 160 4.66 7.24 1.13
CA GLY A 160 4.69 8.59 0.57
C GLY A 160 4.17 9.67 1.54
N THR A 161 3.74 9.25 2.74
CA THR A 161 3.09 10.08 3.76
C THR A 161 3.52 9.61 5.16
N PRO A 162 3.45 10.48 6.19
CA PRO A 162 3.93 10.12 7.53
C PRO A 162 3.24 8.88 8.11
N GLY A 163 4.04 7.97 8.68
CA GLY A 163 3.55 6.76 9.34
C GLY A 163 4.37 5.53 8.95
N GLY A 164 3.97 4.36 9.45
CA GLY A 164 4.45 3.07 8.93
C GLY A 164 3.38 2.44 8.06
N HIS A 165 3.78 1.77 6.98
CA HIS A 165 2.85 1.04 6.13
C HIS A 165 2.39 -0.27 6.81
N PRO A 166 1.10 -0.43 7.15
CA PRO A 166 0.56 -1.66 7.73
C PRO A 166 0.38 -2.72 6.63
N TYR A 167 1.51 -3.20 6.10
CA TYR A 167 1.59 -4.18 5.02
C TYR A 167 0.73 -5.42 5.31
N MET A 168 -0.17 -5.76 4.38
CA MET A 168 -1.13 -6.86 4.49
C MET A 168 -2.11 -6.71 5.67
N ASP A 169 -2.34 -5.52 6.22
CA ASP A 169 -3.52 -5.25 7.04
C ASP A 169 -4.72 -4.98 6.13
N GLY A 170 -5.57 -5.99 5.96
CA GLY A 170 -6.59 -5.96 4.92
C GLY A 170 -7.64 -4.86 5.13
N GLY A 171 -7.95 -4.53 6.39
CA GLY A 171 -8.85 -3.45 6.73
C GLY A 171 -8.32 -2.09 6.30
N THR A 172 -7.06 -1.79 6.64
CA THR A 172 -6.41 -0.52 6.29
C THR A 172 -6.18 -0.38 4.78
N GLU A 173 -5.73 -1.45 4.11
CA GLU A 173 -5.54 -1.44 2.65
C GLU A 173 -6.86 -1.19 1.92
N ALA A 174 -7.94 -1.89 2.31
CA ALA A 174 -9.25 -1.70 1.71
C ALA A 174 -9.84 -0.30 1.96
N ASN A 175 -9.53 0.31 3.11
CA ASN A 175 -9.92 1.70 3.38
C ASN A 175 -9.31 2.65 2.34
N ALA A 176 -8.00 2.55 2.10
CA ALA A 176 -7.30 3.39 1.13
C ALA A 176 -7.81 3.17 -0.31
N VAL A 177 -8.04 1.91 -0.70
CA VAL A 177 -8.57 1.55 -2.04
C VAL A 177 -9.97 2.15 -2.28
N VAL A 178 -10.82 2.22 -1.25
CA VAL A 178 -12.16 2.83 -1.35
C VAL A 178 -12.08 4.35 -1.31
N ASP A 179 -11.32 4.90 -0.37
CA ASP A 179 -11.30 6.33 -0.09
C ASP A 179 -10.67 7.15 -1.22
N ILE A 180 -9.72 6.59 -1.98
CA ILE A 180 -9.19 7.26 -3.16
C ILE A 180 -10.24 7.44 -4.27
N VAL A 181 -11.25 6.55 -4.35
CA VAL A 181 -12.38 6.68 -5.29
C VAL A 181 -13.28 7.84 -4.88
N ARG A 182 -13.49 8.07 -3.59
CA ARG A 182 -14.20 9.27 -3.11
C ARG A 182 -13.42 10.54 -3.46
N ALA A 183 -12.13 10.54 -3.16
CA ALA A 183 -11.27 11.70 -3.38
C ALA A 183 -11.14 12.06 -4.87
N SER A 184 -11.15 11.08 -5.77
CA SER A 184 -11.13 11.34 -7.21
C SER A 184 -12.43 11.98 -7.69
N ARG A 185 -13.58 11.65 -7.10
CA ARG A 185 -14.86 12.29 -7.44
C ARG A 185 -14.96 13.74 -6.96
N ASP A 186 -14.26 14.09 -5.88
CA ASP A 186 -14.12 15.49 -5.45
C ASP A 186 -13.22 16.31 -6.41
N LEU A 187 -12.33 15.63 -7.14
CA LEU A 187 -11.40 16.24 -8.09
C LEU A 187 -12.07 16.60 -9.43
N ASP A 188 -13.03 15.78 -9.88
CA ASP A 188 -13.74 15.95 -11.15
C ASP A 188 -15.14 15.30 -11.09
N ASP A 189 -16.18 16.08 -11.31
CA ASP A 189 -17.58 15.65 -11.20
C ASP A 189 -18.06 14.75 -12.35
N SER A 190 -17.25 14.63 -13.41
CA SER A 190 -17.46 13.69 -14.51
C SER A 190 -16.91 12.28 -14.22
N ILE A 191 -16.34 12.06 -13.03
CA ILE A 191 -15.98 10.74 -12.52
C ILE A 191 -17.22 10.09 -11.90
N SER A 192 -17.58 8.91 -12.40
CA SER A 192 -18.77 8.18 -11.96
C SER A 192 -18.65 7.71 -10.52
N ASN A 193 -19.79 7.40 -9.90
CA ASN A 193 -19.81 6.63 -8.66
C ASN A 193 -19.71 5.11 -8.91
N GLN A 194 -19.83 4.65 -10.16
CA GLN A 194 -19.61 3.25 -10.54
C GLN A 194 -18.11 2.93 -10.56
N TRP A 195 -17.73 1.88 -9.84
CA TRP A 195 -16.32 1.51 -9.76
C TRP A 195 -16.08 0.02 -9.57
N TYR A 196 -14.83 -0.37 -9.84
CA TYR A 196 -14.32 -1.72 -9.72
C TYR A 196 -13.02 -1.70 -8.92
N ALA A 197 -12.82 -2.72 -8.09
CA ALA A 197 -11.56 -2.94 -7.39
C ALA A 197 -10.69 -3.93 -8.18
N MET A 198 -9.41 -3.66 -8.31
CA MET A 198 -8.49 -4.60 -8.94
C MET A 198 -7.13 -4.50 -8.29
N GLY A 199 -6.42 -5.63 -8.15
CA GLY A 199 -5.06 -5.56 -7.64
C GLY A 199 -4.29 -6.86 -7.77
N HIS A 200 -2.98 -6.75 -7.57
CA HIS A 200 -2.03 -7.84 -7.76
C HIS A 200 -1.25 -8.16 -6.48
N SER A 201 -1.04 -9.45 -6.16
CA SER A 201 -0.20 -9.86 -5.01
C SER A 201 -0.73 -9.30 -3.68
N GLN A 202 0.01 -8.46 -2.97
CA GLN A 202 -0.51 -7.64 -1.86
C GLN A 202 -1.81 -6.89 -2.24
N GLY A 203 -1.83 -6.24 -3.40
CA GLY A 203 -3.02 -5.56 -3.89
C GLY A 203 -4.16 -6.51 -4.24
N GLY A 204 -3.87 -7.75 -4.58
CA GLY A 204 -4.89 -8.79 -4.74
C GLY A 204 -5.52 -9.16 -3.40
N HIS A 205 -4.72 -9.20 -2.32
CA HIS A 205 -5.22 -9.31 -0.95
C HIS A 205 -6.09 -8.11 -0.56
N ALA A 206 -5.59 -6.89 -0.73
CA ALA A 206 -6.33 -5.65 -0.50
C ALA A 206 -7.67 -5.61 -1.27
N THR A 207 -7.67 -6.11 -2.51
CA THR A 207 -8.86 -6.20 -3.36
C THR A 207 -9.90 -7.16 -2.79
N LEU A 208 -9.51 -8.30 -2.20
CA LEU A 208 -10.45 -9.22 -1.56
C LEU A 208 -11.08 -8.60 -0.31
N PHE A 209 -10.31 -7.87 0.51
CA PHE A 209 -10.86 -7.12 1.63
C PHE A 209 -11.78 -5.99 1.15
N THR A 210 -11.40 -5.29 0.08
CA THR A 210 -12.22 -4.27 -0.56
C THR A 210 -13.55 -4.85 -1.06
N ALA A 211 -13.53 -6.03 -1.68
CA ALA A 211 -14.74 -6.73 -2.10
C ALA A 211 -15.64 -7.15 -0.92
N ALA A 212 -15.06 -7.40 0.25
CA ALA A 212 -15.81 -7.76 1.45
C ALA A 212 -16.49 -6.55 2.12
N GLN A 213 -15.79 -5.42 2.25
CA GLN A 213 -16.25 -4.30 3.08
C GLN A 213 -16.49 -2.98 2.32
N GLY A 214 -16.11 -2.88 1.05
CA GLY A 214 -16.13 -1.62 0.29
C GLY A 214 -17.51 -1.02 0.13
N ALA A 215 -18.53 -1.84 -0.14
CA ALA A 215 -19.92 -1.39 -0.26
C ALA A 215 -20.51 -0.88 1.07
N GLU A 216 -20.09 -1.45 2.21
CA GLU A 216 -20.48 -0.97 3.54
C GLU A 216 -19.74 0.32 3.90
N ARG A 217 -18.45 0.42 3.57
CA ARG A 217 -17.62 1.59 3.83
C ARG A 217 -18.09 2.82 3.05
N ALA A 218 -18.50 2.63 1.80
CA ALA A 218 -18.92 3.69 0.89
C ALA A 218 -20.23 3.38 0.18
N PRO A 219 -21.38 3.41 0.90
CA PRO A 219 -22.68 3.07 0.34
C PRO A 219 -23.17 4.06 -0.74
N GLU A 220 -22.57 5.25 -0.82
CA GLU A 220 -22.82 6.23 -1.89
C GLU A 220 -22.07 5.92 -3.19
N LEU A 221 -21.05 5.04 -3.13
CA LEU A 221 -20.34 4.50 -4.28
C LEU A 221 -20.92 3.15 -4.67
N ASP A 222 -20.84 2.85 -5.95
CA ASP A 222 -21.44 1.66 -6.55
C ASP A 222 -20.32 0.69 -6.95
N LEU A 223 -19.82 -0.06 -5.96
CA LEU A 223 -18.81 -1.11 -6.18
C LEU A 223 -19.48 -2.27 -6.92
N ARG A 224 -19.12 -2.48 -8.18
CA ARG A 224 -19.77 -3.46 -9.05
C ARG A 224 -19.13 -4.83 -9.05
N GLY A 225 -17.82 -4.90 -8.80
CA GLY A 225 -17.08 -6.15 -8.75
C GLY A 225 -15.61 -5.95 -8.48
N ALA A 226 -14.90 -7.07 -8.31
CA ALA A 226 -13.49 -7.07 -7.97
C ALA A 226 -12.69 -8.12 -8.78
N VAL A 227 -11.44 -7.79 -9.10
CA VAL A 227 -10.50 -8.72 -9.74
C VAL A 227 -9.20 -8.80 -8.93
N ALA A 228 -8.99 -9.92 -8.27
CA ALA A 228 -7.80 -10.19 -7.47
C ALA A 228 -6.82 -11.09 -8.25
N ILE A 229 -5.68 -10.53 -8.66
CA ILE A 229 -4.63 -11.21 -9.41
C ILE A 229 -3.57 -11.71 -8.43
N ALA A 230 -3.30 -13.02 -8.45
CA ALA A 230 -2.36 -13.70 -7.57
C ALA A 230 -2.43 -13.23 -6.10
N PRO A 231 -3.62 -13.21 -5.46
CA PRO A 231 -3.82 -12.55 -4.18
C PRO A 231 -2.95 -13.16 -3.08
N GLY A 232 -2.23 -12.31 -2.35
CA GLY A 232 -1.45 -12.72 -1.18
C GLY A 232 -2.33 -13.45 -0.18
N ASN A 233 -1.93 -14.67 0.19
CA ASN A 233 -2.67 -15.52 1.12
C ASN A 233 -1.72 -16.45 1.87
N GLY A 234 -2.18 -16.99 3.01
CA GLY A 234 -1.38 -17.92 3.82
C GLY A 234 -0.19 -17.25 4.51
N THR A 235 -0.20 -15.93 4.70
CA THR A 235 0.89 -15.19 5.36
C THR A 235 1.12 -15.66 6.79
N SER A 236 0.08 -16.13 7.47
CA SER A 236 0.16 -16.75 8.80
C SER A 236 1.02 -18.03 8.84
N GLN A 237 1.32 -18.63 7.68
CA GLN A 237 2.16 -19.82 7.55
C GLN A 237 3.64 -19.47 7.35
N THR A 238 3.96 -18.22 6.98
CA THR A 238 5.35 -17.75 6.74
C THR A 238 6.30 -18.06 7.91
N PRO A 239 5.92 -17.82 9.19
CA PRO A 239 6.73 -18.25 10.33
C PRO A 239 7.15 -19.72 10.30
N ALA A 240 6.21 -20.62 10.03
CA ALA A 240 6.46 -22.06 10.00
C ALA A 240 7.32 -22.47 8.80
N TYR A 241 7.12 -21.83 7.64
CA TYR A 241 7.94 -22.07 6.45
C TYR A 241 9.40 -21.72 6.68
N LEU A 242 9.68 -20.53 7.23
CA LEU A 242 11.04 -20.10 7.54
C LEU A 242 11.67 -20.95 8.65
N ALA A 243 10.91 -21.32 9.69
CA ALA A 243 11.38 -22.19 10.76
C ALA A 243 11.77 -23.61 10.29
N SER A 244 11.33 -24.04 9.10
CA SER A 244 11.76 -25.32 8.51
C SER A 244 13.26 -25.37 8.20
N GLY A 245 13.91 -24.22 8.04
CA GLY A 245 15.31 -24.12 7.63
C GLY A 245 15.57 -24.60 6.19
N ASN A 246 14.53 -24.91 5.42
CA ASN A 246 14.66 -25.40 4.06
C ASN A 246 15.22 -24.27 3.15
N PRO A 247 16.39 -24.43 2.50
CA PRO A 247 16.93 -23.41 1.62
C PRO A 247 15.98 -23.01 0.47
N ALA A 248 15.07 -23.90 0.06
CA ALA A 248 14.07 -23.62 -0.98
C ALA A 248 13.09 -22.50 -0.59
N VAL A 249 12.93 -22.20 0.71
CA VAL A 249 12.06 -21.11 1.18
C VAL A 249 12.79 -19.77 1.35
N ALA A 250 14.09 -19.70 1.00
CA ALA A 250 14.86 -18.45 1.09
C ALA A 250 14.20 -17.24 0.39
N PRO A 251 13.50 -17.37 -0.76
CA PRO A 251 12.78 -16.24 -1.35
C PRO A 251 11.74 -15.60 -0.41
N ALA A 252 11.17 -16.34 0.54
CA ALA A 252 10.23 -15.81 1.52
C ALA A 252 10.87 -14.80 2.49
N LEU A 253 12.21 -14.82 2.65
CA LEU A 253 12.94 -13.83 3.44
C LEU A 253 12.79 -12.40 2.90
N ALA A 254 12.47 -12.24 1.61
CA ALA A 254 12.16 -10.92 1.03
C ALA A 254 10.95 -10.25 1.68
N PHE A 255 10.00 -11.05 2.18
CA PHE A 255 8.73 -10.56 2.71
C PHE A 255 8.67 -10.54 4.23
N LEU A 256 9.56 -11.28 4.91
CA LEU A 256 9.67 -11.27 6.36
C LEU A 256 9.74 -9.86 6.98
N PRO A 257 10.66 -8.96 6.56
CA PRO A 257 10.72 -7.64 7.18
C PRO A 257 9.48 -6.79 6.90
N LEU A 258 8.84 -6.97 5.74
CA LEU A 258 7.60 -6.25 5.38
C LEU A 258 6.44 -6.71 6.26
N ILE A 259 6.30 -8.02 6.49
CA ILE A 259 5.30 -8.61 7.38
C ILE A 259 5.49 -8.09 8.82
N LEU A 260 6.72 -8.04 9.32
CA LEU A 260 7.00 -7.58 10.68
C LEU A 260 6.76 -6.08 10.85
N LEU A 261 7.24 -5.25 9.91
CA LEU A 261 7.04 -3.80 9.95
C LEU A 261 5.55 -3.44 9.73
N GLY A 262 4.85 -4.19 8.89
CA GLY A 262 3.40 -4.04 8.72
C GLY A 262 2.62 -4.38 9.98
N ALA A 263 2.96 -5.49 10.63
CA ALA A 263 2.36 -5.86 11.91
C ALA A 263 2.66 -4.84 13.02
N GLU A 264 3.87 -4.28 13.09
CA GLU A 264 4.24 -3.20 14.00
C GLU A 264 3.43 -1.92 13.75
N ALA A 265 3.23 -1.55 12.48
CA ALA A 265 2.44 -0.38 12.11
C ALA A 265 0.95 -0.54 12.48
N ALA A 266 0.41 -1.75 12.36
CA ALA A 266 -0.99 -2.05 12.70
C ALA A 266 -1.22 -2.32 14.21
N ASP A 267 -0.24 -2.91 14.87
CA ASP A 267 -0.25 -3.20 16.31
C ASP A 267 1.13 -2.86 16.90
N PRO A 268 1.30 -1.65 17.48
CA PRO A 268 2.58 -1.20 18.06
C PRO A 268 3.09 -2.06 19.22
N SER A 269 2.30 -3.02 19.70
CA SER A 269 2.76 -3.98 20.69
C SER A 269 3.56 -5.15 20.06
N ILE A 270 3.61 -5.27 18.73
CA ILE A 270 4.51 -6.12 17.96
C ILE A 270 5.73 -5.28 17.56
N ASP A 271 6.86 -5.46 18.23
CA ASP A 271 8.12 -4.78 17.91
C ASP A 271 8.93 -5.61 16.90
N ALA A 272 8.99 -5.19 15.65
CA ALA A 272 9.62 -5.90 14.54
C ALA A 272 11.10 -6.26 14.83
N ASP A 273 11.84 -5.38 15.51
CA ASP A 273 13.25 -5.59 15.85
C ASP A 273 13.45 -6.72 16.88
N SER A 274 12.43 -6.99 17.70
CA SER A 274 12.45 -8.07 18.70
C SER A 274 12.22 -9.47 18.11
N TYR A 275 11.67 -9.56 16.89
CA TYR A 275 11.36 -10.83 16.24
C TYR A 275 12.54 -11.44 15.47
N VAL A 276 13.58 -10.66 15.15
CA VAL A 276 14.66 -11.10 14.25
C VAL A 276 16.00 -11.26 14.97
N THR A 277 16.83 -12.20 14.52
CA THR A 277 18.20 -12.32 15.03
C THR A 277 19.04 -11.09 14.64
N PRO A 278 20.20 -10.86 15.30
CA PRO A 278 21.14 -9.82 14.88
C PRO A 278 21.55 -9.90 13.41
N THR A 279 21.70 -11.11 12.85
CA THR A 279 21.99 -11.33 11.42
C THR A 279 20.83 -10.84 10.54
N SER A 280 19.61 -11.18 10.93
CA SER A 280 18.39 -10.86 10.16
C SER A 280 17.97 -9.38 10.26
N LYS A 281 18.56 -8.58 11.16
CA LYS A 281 18.34 -7.11 11.21
C LYS A 281 18.72 -6.39 9.91
N ALA A 282 19.60 -6.98 9.11
CA ALA A 282 19.94 -6.45 7.80
C ALA A 282 18.70 -6.38 6.86
N LEU A 283 17.76 -7.33 6.98
CA LEU A 283 16.53 -7.35 6.20
C LEU A 283 15.58 -6.21 6.61
N LEU A 284 15.41 -5.97 7.92
CA LEU A 284 14.62 -4.82 8.42
C LEU A 284 15.25 -3.50 7.98
N THR A 285 16.58 -3.41 8.03
CA THR A 285 17.31 -2.21 7.58
C THR A 285 17.10 -1.97 6.09
N ALA A 286 17.16 -3.03 5.25
CA ALA A 286 16.88 -2.92 3.83
C ALA A 286 15.44 -2.46 3.57
N ALA A 287 14.46 -3.04 4.27
CA ALA A 287 13.05 -2.70 4.10
C ALA A 287 12.70 -1.26 4.52
N ARG A 288 13.35 -0.72 5.57
CA ARG A 288 13.14 0.66 6.01
C ARG A 288 13.71 1.70 5.02
N ASN A 289 14.73 1.33 4.24
CA ASN A 289 15.49 2.26 3.41
C ASN A 289 15.34 2.01 1.89
N GLY A 290 14.64 0.97 1.48
CA GLY A 290 14.55 0.56 0.09
C GLY A 290 13.33 -0.31 -0.18
N CYS A 291 13.26 -0.80 -1.42
CA CYS A 291 12.13 -1.54 -1.95
C CYS A 291 12.44 -3.05 -1.96
N VAL A 292 11.49 -3.86 -2.43
CA VAL A 292 11.62 -5.34 -2.42
C VAL A 292 12.93 -5.81 -3.06
N ALA A 293 13.39 -5.17 -4.12
CA ALA A 293 14.66 -5.50 -4.77
C ALA A 293 15.86 -5.37 -3.81
N GLN A 294 15.94 -4.30 -3.02
CA GLN A 294 17.02 -4.09 -2.06
C GLN A 294 16.96 -5.07 -0.89
N ILE A 295 15.77 -5.54 -0.52
CA ILE A 295 15.64 -6.61 0.48
C ILE A 295 16.21 -7.93 -0.09
N ARG A 296 15.90 -8.23 -1.36
CA ARG A 296 16.40 -9.44 -2.04
C ARG A 296 17.93 -9.48 -2.12
N ASP A 297 18.57 -8.34 -2.33
CA ASP A 297 20.04 -8.24 -2.37
C ASP A 297 20.70 -8.65 -1.04
N VAL A 298 19.98 -8.54 0.08
CA VAL A 298 20.47 -8.88 1.42
C VAL A 298 20.24 -10.36 1.77
N ILE A 299 19.30 -11.05 1.12
CA ILE A 299 18.94 -12.45 1.42
C ILE A 299 20.16 -13.39 1.49
N PRO A 300 21.15 -13.35 0.57
CA PRO A 300 22.31 -14.25 0.63
C PRO A 300 23.13 -14.15 1.92
N SER A 301 22.99 -13.06 2.69
CA SER A 301 23.68 -12.85 3.97
C SER A 301 22.93 -13.43 5.18
N VAL A 302 21.69 -13.90 5.00
CA VAL A 302 20.81 -14.35 6.07
C VAL A 302 20.45 -15.83 5.91
N PRO A 303 20.96 -16.72 6.79
CA PRO A 303 20.52 -18.10 6.82
C PRO A 303 19.02 -18.19 7.17
N VAL A 304 18.27 -19.02 6.43
CA VAL A 304 16.82 -19.18 6.62
C VAL A 304 16.47 -19.59 8.05
N ASP A 305 17.24 -20.50 8.64
CA ASP A 305 17.08 -20.99 10.01
C ASP A 305 17.47 -19.97 11.10
N GLN A 306 18.01 -18.80 10.71
CA GLN A 306 18.34 -17.68 11.59
C GLN A 306 17.42 -16.48 11.39
N ALA A 307 16.28 -16.64 10.70
CA ALA A 307 15.32 -15.57 10.50
C ALA A 307 14.85 -14.95 11.83
N PHE A 308 14.42 -15.79 12.78
CA PHE A 308 13.76 -15.36 14.01
C PHE A 308 14.64 -15.40 15.25
N ALA A 309 14.49 -14.40 16.13
CA ALA A 309 15.16 -14.35 17.42
C ALA A 309 14.69 -15.47 18.37
N PRO A 310 15.58 -16.05 19.19
CA PRO A 310 15.16 -16.92 20.28
C PRO A 310 14.21 -16.18 21.23
N GLY A 311 13.04 -16.75 21.49
CA GLY A 311 12.04 -16.16 22.40
C GLY A 311 11.15 -15.09 21.79
N ALA A 312 11.19 -14.87 20.47
CA ALA A 312 10.21 -14.05 19.76
C ALA A 312 8.78 -14.55 20.04
N ASP A 313 7.83 -13.63 20.24
CA ASP A 313 6.44 -13.94 20.55
C ASP A 313 5.67 -14.35 19.27
N MET A 314 5.97 -15.57 18.80
CA MET A 314 5.41 -16.10 17.56
C MET A 314 3.90 -16.31 17.63
N ASP A 315 3.36 -16.61 18.81
CA ASP A 315 1.92 -16.78 19.00
C ASP A 315 1.18 -15.46 18.74
N LYS A 316 1.71 -14.34 19.21
CA LYS A 316 1.17 -13.01 18.92
C LYS A 316 1.23 -12.66 17.44
N LEU A 317 2.39 -12.87 16.80
CA LEU A 317 2.55 -12.58 15.37
C LEU A 317 1.60 -13.45 14.52
N ILE A 318 1.58 -14.76 14.75
CA ILE A 318 0.69 -15.68 14.02
C ILE A 318 -0.78 -15.34 14.31
N GLY A 319 -1.12 -14.97 15.54
CA GLY A 319 -2.45 -14.54 15.94
C GLY A 319 -2.90 -13.27 15.20
N TYR A 320 -2.01 -12.31 15.01
CA TYR A 320 -2.25 -11.13 14.17
C TYR A 320 -2.45 -11.53 12.70
N LEU A 321 -1.51 -12.27 12.10
CA LEU A 321 -1.56 -12.65 10.69
C LEU A 321 -2.80 -13.47 10.32
N LYS A 322 -3.28 -14.33 11.23
CA LYS A 322 -4.52 -15.10 11.01
C LYS A 322 -5.76 -14.23 10.84
N LYS A 323 -5.80 -13.02 11.41
CA LYS A 323 -6.90 -12.07 11.21
C LYS A 323 -6.86 -11.43 9.83
N GLN A 324 -5.69 -11.45 9.19
CA GLN A 324 -5.44 -10.91 7.86
C GLN A 324 -5.54 -11.98 6.77
N GLU A 325 -6.13 -13.14 7.05
CA GLU A 325 -6.27 -14.20 6.04
C GLU A 325 -7.55 -14.00 5.22
N PRO A 326 -7.47 -13.82 3.89
CA PRO A 326 -8.64 -13.51 3.08
C PRO A 326 -9.63 -14.69 2.97
N ALA A 327 -9.20 -15.91 3.28
CA ALA A 327 -10.04 -17.11 3.22
C ALA A 327 -11.24 -17.09 4.19
N GLN A 328 -11.24 -16.18 5.18
CA GLN A 328 -12.33 -16.02 6.15
C GLN A 328 -13.36 -14.97 5.73
N LEU A 329 -13.14 -14.27 4.62
CA LEU A 329 -14.00 -13.19 4.17
C LEU A 329 -15.32 -13.72 3.59
N LYS A 330 -16.32 -12.84 3.64
CA LYS A 330 -17.55 -12.96 2.86
C LYS A 330 -17.60 -11.76 1.92
N LEU A 331 -17.52 -12.03 0.62
CA LEU A 331 -17.48 -10.96 -0.37
C LEU A 331 -18.89 -10.42 -0.62
N SER A 332 -18.98 -9.10 -0.76
CA SER A 332 -20.25 -8.39 -1.00
C SER A 332 -20.57 -8.21 -2.48
N VAL A 333 -19.58 -8.40 -3.35
CA VAL A 333 -19.68 -8.21 -4.80
C VAL A 333 -19.06 -9.39 -5.56
N PRO A 334 -19.49 -9.66 -6.82
CA PRO A 334 -18.85 -10.67 -7.67
C PRO A 334 -17.35 -10.42 -7.78
N THR A 335 -16.56 -11.49 -7.64
CA THR A 335 -15.10 -11.39 -7.62
C THR A 335 -14.44 -12.46 -8.50
N MET A 336 -13.43 -12.07 -9.26
CA MET A 336 -12.57 -12.98 -10.03
C MET A 336 -11.21 -13.13 -9.35
N ILE A 337 -10.76 -14.37 -9.13
CA ILE A 337 -9.38 -14.68 -8.74
C ILE A 337 -8.62 -15.20 -9.96
N LEU A 338 -7.52 -14.55 -10.28
CA LEU A 338 -6.72 -14.75 -11.49
C LEU A 338 -5.30 -15.18 -11.12
N GLN A 339 -4.81 -16.30 -11.66
CA GLN A 339 -3.58 -16.92 -11.15
C GLN A 339 -2.68 -17.47 -12.26
N GLY A 340 -1.39 -17.15 -12.24
CA GLY A 340 -0.39 -17.81 -13.11
C GLY A 340 -0.05 -19.21 -12.61
N THR A 341 0.07 -20.20 -13.50
CA THR A 341 0.41 -21.59 -13.11
C THR A 341 1.90 -21.79 -12.81
N ALA A 342 2.77 -20.87 -13.24
CA ALA A 342 4.21 -20.87 -12.95
C ALA A 342 4.58 -19.88 -11.82
N ASP A 343 3.59 -19.37 -11.09
CA ASP A 343 3.80 -18.48 -9.96
C ASP A 343 4.53 -19.20 -8.80
N THR A 344 5.67 -18.64 -8.40
CA THR A 344 6.52 -19.17 -7.33
C THR A 344 6.45 -18.36 -6.03
N LEU A 345 5.74 -17.22 -6.04
CA LEU A 345 5.59 -16.35 -4.89
C LEU A 345 4.23 -16.57 -4.21
N VAL A 346 3.17 -16.70 -5.00
CA VAL A 346 1.84 -17.10 -4.56
C VAL A 346 1.45 -18.36 -5.34
N ALA A 347 1.69 -19.53 -4.74
CA ALA A 347 1.52 -20.79 -5.45
C ALA A 347 0.05 -21.04 -5.82
N GLU A 348 -0.20 -21.48 -7.06
CA GLU A 348 -1.53 -21.78 -7.61
C GLU A 348 -2.42 -22.62 -6.69
N PRO A 349 -1.93 -23.69 -6.03
CA PRO A 349 -2.76 -24.49 -5.13
C PRO A 349 -3.33 -23.68 -3.96
N GLY A 350 -2.59 -22.68 -3.46
CA GLY A 350 -3.04 -21.77 -2.41
C GLY A 350 -4.19 -20.88 -2.88
N SER A 351 -4.02 -20.23 -4.04
CA SER A 351 -5.06 -19.39 -4.65
C SER A 351 -6.32 -20.19 -5.02
N LYS A 352 -6.17 -21.42 -5.50
CA LYS A 352 -7.29 -22.33 -5.74
C LYS A 352 -8.03 -22.70 -4.46
N ALA A 353 -7.30 -23.00 -3.37
CA ALA A 353 -7.89 -23.29 -2.07
C ALA A 353 -8.62 -22.06 -1.50
N LEU A 354 -8.05 -20.86 -1.66
CA LEU A 354 -8.68 -19.60 -1.31
C LEU A 354 -9.99 -19.38 -2.06
N ALA A 355 -9.99 -19.50 -3.39
CA ALA A 355 -11.19 -19.35 -4.21
C ALA A 355 -12.29 -20.34 -3.76
N LYS A 356 -11.91 -21.59 -3.49
CA LYS A 356 -12.84 -22.59 -2.95
C LYS A 356 -13.40 -22.20 -1.57
N ALA A 357 -12.57 -21.70 -0.65
CA ALA A 357 -13.03 -21.30 0.67
C ALA A 357 -14.05 -20.15 0.61
N LEU A 358 -13.82 -19.18 -0.27
CA LEU A 358 -14.74 -18.06 -0.51
C LEU A 358 -16.05 -18.51 -1.16
N CYS A 359 -16.00 -19.46 -2.11
CA CYS A 359 -17.21 -20.12 -2.65
C CYS A 359 -18.01 -20.82 -1.54
N ASP A 360 -17.32 -21.62 -0.71
CA ASP A 360 -17.95 -22.38 0.36
C ASP A 360 -18.57 -21.45 1.44
N SER A 361 -18.08 -20.21 1.56
CA SER A 361 -18.66 -19.17 2.44
C SER A 361 -19.86 -18.43 1.83
N GLY A 362 -20.24 -18.77 0.59
CA GLY A 362 -21.38 -18.20 -0.12
C GLY A 362 -21.08 -16.91 -0.90
N SER A 363 -19.81 -16.62 -1.15
CA SER A 363 -19.39 -15.51 -2.00
C SER A 363 -19.50 -15.87 -3.48
N THR A 364 -19.80 -14.89 -4.34
CA THR A 364 -19.79 -15.11 -5.80
C THR A 364 -18.38 -14.99 -6.36
N VAL A 365 -17.73 -16.12 -6.65
CA VAL A 365 -16.30 -16.16 -7.00
C VAL A 365 -16.02 -16.97 -8.26
N GLY A 366 -15.34 -16.33 -9.20
CA GLY A 366 -14.72 -16.98 -10.36
C GLY A 366 -13.24 -17.27 -10.10
N TYR A 367 -12.71 -18.34 -10.68
CA TYR A 367 -11.28 -18.68 -10.63
C TYR A 367 -10.78 -19.04 -12.02
N LYS A 368 -9.70 -18.39 -12.46
CA LYS A 368 -9.07 -18.69 -13.75
C LYS A 368 -7.55 -18.69 -13.64
N THR A 369 -6.94 -19.60 -14.39
CA THR A 369 -5.49 -19.76 -14.43
C THR A 369 -4.91 -19.41 -15.80
N TYR A 370 -3.67 -18.94 -15.81
CA TYR A 370 -2.90 -18.60 -17.01
C TYR A 370 -1.68 -19.52 -17.11
N GLU A 371 -1.68 -20.37 -18.14
CA GLU A 371 -0.67 -21.42 -18.27
C GLU A 371 0.72 -20.85 -18.55
N GLY A 372 1.70 -21.19 -17.72
CA GLY A 372 3.09 -20.75 -17.85
C GLY A 372 3.35 -19.31 -17.40
N ALA A 373 2.31 -18.54 -17.06
CA ALA A 373 2.46 -17.20 -16.52
C ALA A 373 3.09 -17.27 -15.12
N ASP A 374 4.13 -16.47 -14.90
CA ASP A 374 4.73 -16.26 -13.58
C ASP A 374 3.90 -15.27 -12.74
N HIS A 375 4.41 -14.93 -11.55
CA HIS A 375 3.72 -14.03 -10.62
C HIS A 375 3.35 -12.68 -11.26
N ARG A 376 4.26 -12.06 -12.02
CA ARG A 376 4.05 -10.73 -12.61
C ARG A 376 3.34 -10.81 -13.95
N ALA A 377 3.64 -11.84 -14.77
CA ALA A 377 3.04 -12.02 -16.10
C ALA A 377 1.51 -12.11 -16.05
N ALA A 378 0.96 -12.68 -14.97
CA ALA A 378 -0.49 -12.76 -14.75
C ALA A 378 -1.20 -11.39 -14.79
N VAL A 379 -0.52 -10.28 -14.50
CA VAL A 379 -1.10 -8.93 -14.62
C VAL A 379 -1.50 -8.63 -16.07
N ALA A 380 -0.56 -8.74 -17.00
CA ALA A 380 -0.80 -8.45 -18.41
C ALA A 380 -1.65 -9.53 -19.10
N ASP A 381 -1.41 -10.81 -18.77
CA ASP A 381 -2.10 -11.95 -19.39
C ASP A 381 -3.60 -12.00 -19.04
N SER A 382 -3.97 -11.43 -17.89
CA SER A 382 -5.34 -11.44 -17.39
C SER A 382 -6.22 -10.30 -17.90
N PHE A 383 -5.64 -9.27 -18.53
CA PHE A 383 -6.31 -8.05 -18.96
C PHE A 383 -7.65 -8.32 -19.68
N GLY A 384 -7.63 -9.17 -20.72
CA GLY A 384 -8.83 -9.41 -21.53
C GLY A 384 -9.99 -10.08 -20.78
N ASP A 385 -9.67 -10.98 -19.85
CA ASP A 385 -10.70 -11.65 -19.03
C ASP A 385 -11.26 -10.72 -17.95
N ALA A 386 -10.39 -9.93 -17.33
CA ALA A 386 -10.79 -8.95 -16.34
C ALA A 386 -11.67 -7.85 -16.96
N GLU A 387 -11.29 -7.34 -18.13
CA GLU A 387 -12.08 -6.35 -18.87
C GLU A 387 -13.45 -6.95 -19.28
N GLN A 388 -13.46 -8.19 -19.79
CA GLN A 388 -14.71 -8.88 -20.11
C GLN A 388 -15.60 -9.03 -18.86
N PHE A 389 -15.02 -9.33 -17.71
CA PHE A 389 -15.74 -9.44 -16.44
C PHE A 389 -16.38 -8.10 -16.03
N PHE A 390 -15.63 -7.00 -16.09
CA PHE A 390 -16.16 -5.67 -15.79
C PHE A 390 -17.28 -5.25 -16.77
N GLN A 391 -17.11 -5.49 -18.06
CA GLN A 391 -18.13 -5.20 -19.08
C GLN A 391 -19.42 -5.99 -18.85
N GLN A 392 -19.34 -7.26 -18.43
CA GLN A 392 -20.52 -8.05 -18.09
C GLN A 392 -21.28 -7.46 -16.90
N LEU A 393 -20.56 -7.02 -15.86
CA LEU A 393 -21.16 -6.39 -14.68
C LEU A 393 -21.78 -5.03 -15.02
N GLN A 394 -21.11 -4.24 -15.86
CA GLN A 394 -21.62 -2.96 -16.34
C GLN A 394 -22.94 -3.13 -17.12
N ALA A 395 -23.05 -4.21 -17.90
CA ALA A 395 -24.28 -4.58 -18.61
C ALA A 395 -25.37 -5.19 -17.69
N GLY A 396 -25.14 -5.30 -16.38
CA GLY A 396 -26.07 -5.90 -15.42
C GLY A 396 -26.16 -7.43 -15.52
N GLY A 397 -25.18 -8.07 -16.16
CA GLY A 397 -25.09 -9.52 -16.28
C GLY A 397 -24.56 -10.20 -15.02
N THR A 398 -24.84 -11.49 -14.89
CA THR A 398 -24.19 -12.35 -13.89
C THR A 398 -22.93 -12.95 -14.51
N PRO A 399 -21.74 -12.76 -13.93
CA PRO A 399 -20.51 -13.32 -14.47
C PRO A 399 -20.55 -14.85 -14.56
N ALA A 400 -20.25 -15.38 -15.75
CA ALA A 400 -20.20 -16.82 -15.97
C ALA A 400 -19.00 -17.45 -15.25
N GLY A 401 -19.11 -18.73 -14.89
CA GLY A 401 -18.00 -19.48 -14.26
C GLY A 401 -17.74 -19.12 -12.80
N THR A 402 -18.70 -18.45 -12.17
CA THR A 402 -18.74 -18.22 -10.73
C THR A 402 -19.45 -19.39 -10.02
N CYS A 403 -18.99 -19.74 -8.83
CA CYS A 403 -19.90 -20.17 -7.77
C CYS A 403 -20.66 -18.88 -7.34
#